data_AF-A0A354WVB9-F1
#
_entry.id   AF-A0A354WVB9-F1
#
_cell.length_a   1.000
_cell.length_b   1.000
_cell.length_c   1.000
_cell.angle_alpha   90.00
_cell.angle_beta   90.00
_cell.angle_gamma   90.00
#
_symmetry.space_group_name_H-M   'P 1'
#
loop_
_entity.id
_entity.type
_entity.pdbx_description
1 polymer ?
#
loop_
_entity_poly.entity_id
_entity_poly.type
_entity_poly.pdbx_seq_one_letter_code
_entity_poly.pdbx_strand_id
1 'polypeptide(L)'
;MNTKPTQSYTNLRAYTEKWQWIDPRSNQQVTGYVHPQTATHVERKPFFIRFLTKTGHVDEGNCVCLSVNTLTHQRKVQFVASGEIRVVNDVLVLEVDGTRFITH
;
A
#
# COMPACT_ATOMS: atom_id res chain seq x y z
N MET A 1 -20.84 -13.19 10.95
CA MET A 1 -19.41 -12.88 11.15
C MET A 1 -19.21 -11.40 10.87
N ASN A 2 -19.11 -10.58 11.92
CA ASN A 2 -18.87 -9.13 11.80
C ASN A 2 -17.38 -8.89 12.06
N THR A 3 -16.54 -9.16 11.06
CA THR A 3 -15.11 -8.81 11.10
C THR A 3 -14.98 -7.33 10.77
N LYS A 4 -15.25 -6.47 11.76
CA LYS A 4 -14.84 -5.06 11.65
C LYS A 4 -13.32 -5.07 11.40
N PRO A 5 -12.81 -4.43 10.34
CA PRO A 5 -11.38 -4.33 10.15
C PRO A 5 -10.78 -3.73 11.41
N THR A 6 -9.84 -4.43 12.03
CA THR A 6 -9.04 -3.90 13.12
C THR A 6 -8.44 -2.57 12.65
N GLN A 7 -8.29 -1.60 13.57
CA GLN A 7 -7.80 -0.26 13.26
C GLN A 7 -6.48 -0.29 12.46
N SER A 8 -5.67 -1.35 12.62
CA SER A 8 -4.47 -1.62 11.83
C SER A 8 -4.71 -1.79 10.33
N TYR A 9 -5.77 -2.49 9.89
CA TYR A 9 -6.03 -2.75 8.47
C TYR A 9 -6.44 -1.48 7.72
N THR A 10 -7.35 -0.70 8.32
CA THR A 10 -7.78 0.59 7.77
C THR A 10 -6.62 1.57 7.69
N ASN A 11 -5.75 1.56 8.70
CA ASN A 11 -4.53 2.36 8.68
C ASN A 11 -3.59 1.91 7.55
N LEU A 12 -3.34 0.61 7.38
CA LEU A 12 -2.41 0.11 6.37
C LEU A 12 -2.87 0.41 4.94
N ARG A 13 -4.18 0.32 4.70
CA ARG A 13 -4.82 0.82 3.47
C ARG A 13 -4.53 2.29 3.22
N ALA A 14 -4.52 3.11 4.27
CA ALA A 14 -4.31 4.54 4.15
C ALA A 14 -2.90 4.96 3.71
N TYR A 15 -1.91 4.09 3.89
CA TYR A 15 -0.57 4.31 3.38
C TYR A 15 -0.35 3.65 2.03
N THR A 16 -0.88 2.44 1.82
CA THR A 16 -0.47 1.57 0.71
C THR A 16 -1.31 1.67 -0.56
N GLU A 17 -2.55 2.17 -0.49
CA GLU A 17 -3.49 2.08 -1.63
C GLU A 17 -3.72 3.41 -2.36
N LYS A 18 -2.97 4.46 -2.01
CA LYS A 18 -3.13 5.78 -2.62
C LYS A 18 -2.68 5.80 -4.09
N TRP A 19 -3.37 6.60 -4.87
CA TRP A 19 -2.96 7.09 -6.17
C TRP A 19 -2.30 8.45 -6.01
N GLN A 20 -1.49 8.81 -7.00
CA GLN A 20 -1.02 10.16 -7.22
C GLN A 20 -1.34 10.59 -8.65
N TRP A 21 -1.67 11.86 -8.83
CA TRP A 21 -2.02 12.43 -10.13
C TRP A 21 -1.81 13.95 -10.13
N ILE A 22 -1.80 14.54 -11.32
CA ILE A 22 -1.82 16.00 -11.48
C ILE A 22 -3.29 16.46 -11.54
N ASP A 23 -3.70 17.30 -10.58
CA ASP A 23 -5.05 17.88 -10.54
C ASP A 23 -5.21 18.92 -11.66
N PRO A 24 -6.18 18.77 -12.57
CA PRO A 24 -6.37 19.68 -13.70
C PRO A 24 -6.77 21.11 -13.31
N ARG A 25 -7.27 21.33 -12.08
CA ARG A 25 -7.66 22.66 -11.61
C ARG A 25 -6.48 23.45 -11.07
N SER A 26 -5.62 22.80 -10.30
CA SER A 26 -4.50 23.42 -9.61
C SER A 26 -3.16 23.23 -10.31
N ASN A 27 -3.07 22.30 -11.28
CA ASN A 27 -1.83 21.81 -11.88
C ASN A 27 -0.80 21.31 -10.85
N GLN A 28 -1.26 20.91 -9.66
CA GLN A 28 -0.40 20.37 -8.61
C GLN A 28 -0.51 18.85 -8.54
N GLN A 29 0.59 18.21 -8.14
CA GLN A 29 0.57 16.79 -7.81
C GLN A 29 -0.15 16.59 -6.48
N VAL A 30 -1.20 15.78 -6.51
CA VAL A 30 -2.02 15.44 -5.34
C VAL A 30 -2.08 13.92 -5.16
N THR A 31 -2.53 13.49 -3.98
CA THR A 31 -2.69 12.06 -3.65
C THR A 31 -4.06 11.77 -3.07
N GLY A 32 -4.57 10.56 -3.27
CA GLY A 32 -5.87 10.13 -2.75
C GLY A 32 -6.27 8.73 -3.22
N TYR A 33 -7.45 8.25 -2.84
CA TYR A 33 -7.90 6.90 -3.19
C TYR A 33 -8.65 6.81 -4.51
N VAL A 34 -9.24 7.93 -4.94
CA VAL A 34 -10.02 8.05 -6.17
C VAL A 34 -9.56 9.31 -6.86
N HIS A 35 -9.02 9.16 -8.07
CA HIS A 35 -8.68 10.30 -8.93
C HIS A 35 -9.90 10.67 -9.78
N PRO A 36 -10.07 11.96 -10.15
CA PRO A 36 -11.08 12.35 -11.12
C PRO A 36 -10.75 11.79 -12.51
N GLN A 37 -11.76 11.62 -13.37
CA GLN A 37 -11.56 11.15 -14.75
C GLN A 37 -10.73 12.13 -15.59
N THR A 38 -10.72 13.41 -15.21
CA THR A 38 -9.95 14.48 -15.86
C THR A 38 -8.51 14.60 -15.35
N ALA A 39 -8.10 13.74 -14.39
CA ALA A 39 -6.72 13.71 -13.91
C ALA A 39 -5.75 13.26 -15.00
N THR A 40 -4.53 13.81 -14.98
CA THR A 40 -3.42 13.35 -15.83
C THR A 40 -2.31 12.75 -14.98
N HIS A 41 -1.44 11.96 -15.61
CA HIS A 41 -0.31 11.29 -14.94
C HIS A 41 -0.76 10.46 -13.73
N VAL A 42 -1.84 9.70 -13.91
CA VAL A 42 -2.43 8.86 -12.86
C VAL A 42 -1.56 7.63 -12.66
N GLU A 43 -1.02 7.47 -11.46
CA GLU A 43 -0.21 6.30 -11.09
C GLU A 43 -0.39 5.92 -9.61
N ARG A 44 -0.01 4.69 -9.27
CA ARG A 44 0.00 4.26 -7.87
C ARG A 44 1.07 5.01 -7.11
N LYS A 45 0.71 5.57 -5.95
CA LYS A 45 1.67 6.25 -5.08
C LYS A 45 2.65 5.19 -4.53
N PRO A 46 3.96 5.34 -4.75
CA PRO A 46 4.94 4.48 -4.11
C PRO A 46 4.94 4.68 -2.59
N PHE A 47 5.23 3.60 -1.87
CA PHE A 47 5.44 3.61 -0.43
C PHE A 47 6.57 2.66 -0.06
N PHE A 48 7.24 2.96 1.04
CA PHE A 48 8.21 2.06 1.66
C PHE A 48 7.47 1.05 2.54
N ILE A 49 7.81 -0.23 2.43
CA ILE A 49 7.27 -1.29 3.30
C ILE A 49 8.41 -2.08 3.93
N ARG A 50 8.22 -2.49 5.18
CA ARG A 50 9.02 -3.51 5.86
C ARG A 50 8.12 -4.58 6.46
N PHE A 51 8.40 -5.85 6.17
CA PHE A 51 7.55 -6.95 6.61
C PHE A 51 8.37 -8.22 6.89
N LEU A 52 7.79 -9.10 7.71
CA LEU A 52 8.36 -10.42 7.99
C LEU A 52 7.95 -11.40 6.88
N THR A 53 8.92 -12.06 6.27
CA THR A 53 8.67 -13.14 5.31
C THR A 53 8.24 -14.41 6.04
N LYS A 54 7.61 -15.36 5.31
CA LYS A 54 7.23 -16.66 5.88
C LYS A 54 8.44 -17.48 6.39
N THR A 55 9.63 -17.22 5.86
CA THR A 55 10.88 -17.87 6.29
C THR A 55 11.52 -17.20 7.51
N GLY A 56 10.90 -16.14 8.05
CA GLY A 56 11.37 -15.45 9.27
C GLY A 56 12.41 -14.36 9.04
N HIS A 57 12.76 -14.06 7.78
CA HIS A 57 13.62 -12.93 7.44
C HIS A 57 12.80 -11.65 7.25
N VAL A 58 13.35 -10.51 7.66
CA VAL A 58 12.76 -9.19 7.38
C VAL A 58 13.16 -8.78 5.97
N ASP A 59 12.18 -8.34 5.20
CA ASP A 59 12.40 -7.78 3.86
C ASP A 59 11.76 -6.39 3.76
N GLU A 60 12.32 -5.55 2.90
CA GLU A 60 11.93 -4.16 2.76
C GLU A 60 12.19 -3.57 1.38
N GLY A 61 11.44 -2.51 1.06
CA GLY A 61 11.70 -1.73 -0.14
C GLY A 61 10.56 -0.82 -0.53
N ASN A 62 10.82 0.01 -1.55
CA ASN A 62 9.81 0.86 -2.17
C ASN A 62 8.98 0.06 -3.16
N CYS A 63 7.66 0.13 -3.01
CA CYS A 63 6.72 -0.61 -3.84
C CYS A 63 5.45 0.18 -4.11
N VAL A 64 4.66 -0.29 -5.07
CA VAL A 64 3.31 0.17 -5.37
C VAL A 64 2.32 -0.97 -5.13
N CYS A 65 1.12 -0.64 -4.64
CA CYS A 65 0.06 -1.64 -4.44
C CYS A 65 -0.70 -1.86 -5.75
N LEU A 66 -0.74 -3.11 -6.22
CA LEU A 66 -1.51 -3.50 -7.41
C LEU A 66 -2.94 -3.88 -7.03
N SER A 67 -3.10 -4.72 -6.01
CA SER A 67 -4.41 -5.22 -5.57
C SER A 67 -4.38 -5.68 -4.13
N VAL A 68 -5.53 -5.63 -3.46
CA VAL A 68 -5.70 -6.07 -2.08
C VAL A 68 -6.82 -7.10 -2.01
N ASN A 69 -6.55 -8.25 -1.37
CA ASN A 69 -7.55 -9.22 -0.99
C ASN A 69 -7.87 -9.03 0.51
N THR A 70 -9.02 -8.43 0.78
CA THR A 70 -9.49 -8.13 2.14
C THR A 70 -9.85 -9.38 2.92
N LEU A 71 -10.29 -10.47 2.25
CA LEU A 71 -10.72 -11.71 2.90
C LEU A 71 -9.52 -12.50 3.44
N THR A 72 -8.39 -12.48 2.74
CA THR A 72 -7.17 -13.21 3.12
C THR A 72 -6.10 -12.31 3.72
N HIS A 73 -6.36 -11.01 3.89
CA HIS A 73 -5.41 -10.01 4.39
C HIS A 73 -4.11 -10.00 3.60
N GLN A 74 -4.21 -10.01 2.27
CA GLN A 74 -3.06 -10.08 1.38
C GLN A 74 -3.02 -8.89 0.42
N ARG A 75 -1.81 -8.36 0.20
CA ARG A 75 -1.55 -7.29 -0.77
C ARG A 75 -0.58 -7.76 -1.81
N LYS A 76 -0.94 -7.56 -3.07
CA LYS A 76 -0.04 -7.74 -4.20
C LYS A 76 0.67 -6.41 -4.42
N VAL A 77 1.97 -6.39 -4.18
CA VAL A 77 2.82 -5.22 -4.34
C VAL A 77 3.84 -5.46 -5.47
N GLN A 78 4.26 -4.39 -6.13
CA GLN A 78 5.33 -4.41 -7.11
C GLN A 78 6.46 -3.51 -6.64
N PHE A 79 7.67 -4.05 -6.54
CA PHE A 79 8.86 -3.29 -6.17
C PHE A 79 9.27 -2.33 -7.28
N VAL A 80 9.49 -1.06 -6.92
CA VAL A 80 9.77 0.01 -7.89
C VAL A 80 11.11 -0.21 -8.62
N ALA A 81 12.14 -0.66 -7.89
CA ALA A 81 13.48 -0.81 -8.45
C ALA A 81 13.64 -2.04 -9.34
N SER A 82 13.06 -3.18 -8.94
CA SER A 82 13.23 -4.47 -9.64
C SER A 82 12.06 -4.84 -10.55
N GLY A 83 10.89 -4.21 -10.37
CA GLY A 83 9.64 -4.65 -10.99
C GLY A 83 9.10 -5.96 -10.42
N GLU A 84 9.75 -6.56 -9.43
CA GLU A 84 9.32 -7.83 -8.83
C GLU A 84 7.94 -7.68 -8.18
N ILE A 85 7.06 -8.65 -8.43
CA ILE A 85 5.73 -8.70 -7.83
C ILE A 85 5.74 -9.70 -6.68
N ARG A 86 5.23 -9.27 -5.52
CA ARG A 86 5.14 -10.12 -4.33
C ARG A 86 3.79 -10.00 -3.64
N VAL A 87 3.40 -11.07 -2.97
CA VAL A 87 2.21 -11.11 -2.11
C VAL A 87 2.66 -11.00 -0.66
N VAL A 88 2.25 -9.91 -0.01
CA VAL A 88 2.54 -9.62 1.39
C VAL A 88 1.29 -9.91 2.22
N ASN A 89 1.46 -10.58 3.35
CA ASN A 89 0.38 -10.74 4.33
C ASN A 89 0.42 -9.54 5.29
N ASP A 90 -0.72 -8.88 5.45
CA ASP A 90 -0.84 -7.65 6.24
C ASP A 90 -0.45 -7.88 7.69
N VAL A 91 -0.75 -9.07 8.22
CA VAL A 91 -0.43 -9.47 9.59
C VAL A 91 1.09 -9.53 9.82
N LEU A 92 1.88 -9.59 8.77
CA LEU A 92 3.35 -9.64 8.85
C LEU A 92 4.00 -8.29 8.55
N VAL A 93 3.22 -7.24 8.29
CA VAL A 93 3.75 -5.90 8.03
C VAL A 93 4.17 -5.25 9.33
N LEU A 94 5.42 -4.79 9.36
CA LEU A 94 6.04 -4.17 10.52
C LEU A 94 6.02 -2.64 10.42
N GLU A 95 6.22 -2.10 9.22
CA GLU A 95 6.28 -0.66 9.00
C GLU A 95 5.87 -0.28 7.57
N VAL A 96 5.21 0.86 7.43
CA VAL A 96 4.96 1.54 6.15
C VAL A 96 5.27 3.02 6.29
N ASP A 97 6.10 3.58 5.41
CA ASP A 97 6.49 5.01 5.41
C ASP A 97 6.87 5.54 6.81
N GLY A 98 7.64 4.78 7.60
CA GLY A 98 8.05 5.15 8.95
C GLY A 98 7.00 4.93 10.05
N THR A 99 5.76 4.58 9.69
CA THR A 99 4.69 4.24 10.63
C THR A 99 4.74 2.76 10.97
N ARG A 100 4.95 2.44 12.25
CA ARG A 100 4.99 1.05 12.72
C ARG A 100 3.59 0.47 12.86
N PHE A 101 3.42 -0.77 12.40
CA PHE A 101 2.21 -1.55 12.55
C PHE A 101 2.49 -2.66 13.55
N ILE A 102 1.65 -2.70 14.58
CA ILE A 102 1.61 -3.81 15.52
C ILE A 102 0.43 -4.66 15.13
N THR A 103 0.69 -5.69 14.35
CA THR A 103 -0.30 -6.72 14.01
C THR A 103 -0.18 -7.82 15.06
N HIS A 104 -1.03 -7.71 16.09
CA HIS A 104 -1.26 -8.76 17.09
C HIS A 104 -2.58 -9.48 16.78
#